data_AF-A0A1C4F8T8-F1
#
_entry.id   AF-A0A1C4F8T8-F1
#
_cell.length_a   1.000
_cell.length_b   1.000
_cell.length_c   1.000
_cell.angle_alpha   90.00
_cell.angle_beta   90.00
_cell.angle_gamma   90.00
#
_symmetry.space_group_name_H-M   'P 1'
#
loop_
_entity.id
_entity.type
_entity.pdbx_description
1 polymer ?
#
loop_
_entity_poly.entity_id
_entity_poly.type
_entity_poly.pdbx_seq_one_letter_code
_entity_poly.pdbx_strand_id
1 'polypeptide(L)'
;MSIERLAASRVLRPVRSMNKGRNERWFEYYRTTCPICGKQGWCMVNDSETKIICGRISSETKFGEAGYLHIVAEDQKRGYDFSQDQMIKEHRKKNDYTLDIIYTLFLEFLDVRDEHIKMLRGSKRRITREVINVRNYKSFPLKPWDITKELIKKVGGKTSYIVGIPGFYAKEKKDGRYFTFAGRRDSLLIPQRNIYNQICGFQCRIDNPEYMTVVKNYKPSFKAEVIERPNTIEVTYKINGKIESIFKGKIDVKEWYEINYEGEKLGEVQLKLESKYIWISSGGKFHGTGVGNPLPIHVAVPSRELKNWERGELIKKNNVWISEGSLKCAKRSTITV
;
A
#
# COMPACT_ATOMS: atom_id res chain seq x y z
N MET A 1 -8.43 -21.89 0.43
CA MET A 1 -7.30 -20.94 0.38
C MET A 1 -7.64 -19.71 1.18
N SER A 2 -6.74 -19.17 2.02
CA SER A 2 -7.05 -17.97 2.81
C SER A 2 -7.15 -16.74 1.92
N ILE A 3 -8.02 -15.79 2.27
CA ILE A 3 -8.17 -14.48 1.61
C ILE A 3 -6.82 -13.72 1.49
N GLU A 4 -5.85 -14.04 2.35
CA GLU A 4 -4.51 -13.44 2.34
C GLU A 4 -3.65 -13.92 1.16
N ARG A 5 -3.78 -15.19 0.74
CA ARG A 5 -3.17 -15.66 -0.52
C ARG A 5 -3.86 -15.03 -1.74
N LEU A 6 -5.19 -14.88 -1.68
CA LEU A 6 -5.94 -14.20 -2.75
C LEU A 6 -5.49 -12.74 -2.92
N ALA A 7 -5.31 -11.99 -1.82
CA ALA A 7 -4.82 -10.60 -1.86
C ALA A 7 -3.36 -10.46 -2.32
N ALA A 8 -2.50 -11.44 -2.04
CA ALA A 8 -1.11 -11.46 -2.52
C ALA A 8 -1.00 -11.77 -4.03
N SER A 9 -2.01 -12.41 -4.62
CA SER A 9 -2.03 -12.76 -6.05
C SER A 9 -2.67 -11.69 -6.96
N ARG A 10 -3.15 -10.56 -6.41
CA ARG A 10 -3.88 -9.53 -7.18
C ARG A 10 -2.97 -8.75 -8.13
N VAL A 11 -3.20 -8.95 -9.43
CA VAL A 11 -2.52 -8.21 -10.52
C VAL A 11 -3.15 -6.85 -10.80
N LEU A 12 -4.45 -6.71 -10.53
CA LEU A 12 -5.24 -5.49 -10.67
C LEU A 12 -5.75 -4.98 -9.31
N ARG A 13 -6.03 -3.68 -9.21
CA ARG A 13 -6.58 -3.04 -8.00
C ARG A 13 -7.78 -2.15 -8.35
N PRO A 14 -8.95 -2.26 -7.69
CA PRO A 14 -10.09 -1.38 -7.96
C PRO A 14 -9.81 0.13 -7.80
N VAL A 15 -10.25 0.95 -8.76
CA VAL A 15 -10.12 2.43 -8.76
C VAL A 15 -11.42 3.08 -8.29
N ARG A 16 -11.45 3.45 -7.01
CA ARG A 16 -12.69 3.84 -6.33
C ARG A 16 -13.29 5.16 -6.78
N SER A 17 -12.45 6.14 -7.14
CA SER A 17 -12.91 7.44 -7.61
C SER A 17 -13.73 7.29 -8.90
N MET A 18 -13.37 6.33 -9.76
CA MET A 18 -14.06 6.07 -11.02
C MET A 18 -15.29 5.17 -10.86
N ASN A 19 -15.31 4.29 -9.86
CA ASN A 19 -16.38 3.29 -9.70
C ASN A 19 -17.62 3.81 -8.97
N LYS A 20 -17.59 5.05 -8.46
CA LYS A 20 -18.69 5.61 -7.69
C LYS A 20 -19.83 6.04 -8.62
N GLY A 21 -20.98 5.36 -8.53
CA GLY A 21 -22.20 5.71 -9.26
C GLY A 21 -22.11 5.48 -10.78
N ARG A 22 -21.16 4.67 -11.24
CA ARG A 22 -21.01 4.28 -12.65
C ARG A 22 -21.37 2.81 -12.83
N ASN A 23 -21.93 2.48 -13.98
CA ASN A 23 -22.24 1.09 -14.37
C ASN A 23 -20.99 0.29 -14.74
N GLU A 24 -19.86 0.95 -14.95
CA GLU A 24 -18.59 0.36 -15.36
C GLU A 24 -17.57 0.46 -14.21
N ARG A 25 -16.90 -0.65 -13.89
CA ARG A 25 -15.85 -0.67 -12.86
C ARG A 25 -14.48 -0.61 -13.50
N TRP A 26 -13.59 0.14 -12.88
CA TRP A 26 -12.22 0.42 -13.30
C TRP A 26 -11.21 -0.12 -12.29
N PHE A 27 -10.08 -0.57 -12.81
CA PHE A 27 -9.02 -1.24 -12.07
C PHE A 27 -7.64 -0.76 -12.53
N GLU A 28 -6.77 -0.41 -11.60
CA GLU A 28 -5.39 -0.01 -11.83
C GLU A 28 -4.50 -1.23 -12.04
N TYR A 29 -3.58 -1.15 -13.02
CA TYR A 29 -2.53 -2.13 -13.22
C TYR A 29 -1.50 -2.09 -12.08
N TYR A 30 -1.57 -3.05 -11.15
CA TYR A 30 -0.77 -3.03 -9.92
C TYR A 30 0.46 -3.93 -9.96
N ARG A 31 0.27 -5.25 -10.13
CA ARG A 31 1.37 -6.24 -10.27
C ARG A 31 1.53 -6.80 -11.68
N THR A 32 0.74 -6.27 -12.61
CA THR A 32 0.91 -6.45 -14.06
C THR A 32 1.15 -5.09 -14.72
N THR A 33 1.60 -5.10 -15.97
CA THR A 33 1.87 -3.90 -16.76
C THR A 33 0.68 -3.51 -17.63
N CYS A 34 0.48 -2.20 -17.83
CA CYS A 34 -0.44 -1.70 -18.85
C CYS A 34 -0.01 -2.18 -20.24
N PRO A 35 -0.90 -2.78 -21.06
CA PRO A 35 -0.54 -3.29 -22.37
C PRO A 35 -0.25 -2.18 -23.39
N ILE A 36 -0.65 -0.93 -23.10
CA ILE A 36 -0.37 0.23 -23.95
C ILE A 36 1.07 0.73 -23.71
N CYS A 37 1.44 1.02 -22.45
CA CYS A 37 2.74 1.65 -22.15
C CYS A 37 3.79 0.75 -21.49
N GLY A 38 3.45 -0.49 -21.17
CA GLY A 38 4.35 -1.45 -20.50
C GLY A 38 4.76 -1.06 -19.08
N LYS A 39 4.08 -0.10 -18.43
CA LYS A 39 4.38 0.35 -17.05
C LYS A 39 3.29 -0.07 -16.06
N GLN A 40 3.68 -0.21 -14.80
CA GLN A 40 2.77 -0.41 -13.66
C GLN A 40 2.28 0.94 -13.11
N GLY A 41 1.12 0.92 -12.46
CA GLY A 41 0.50 2.05 -11.77
C GLY A 41 0.01 3.15 -12.72
N TRP A 42 -0.90 3.98 -12.21
CA TRP A 42 -1.58 5.09 -12.89
C TRP A 42 -2.52 4.68 -14.04
N CYS A 43 -2.13 3.71 -14.87
CA CYS A 43 -2.97 3.20 -15.95
C CYS A 43 -4.06 2.24 -15.43
N MET A 44 -5.20 2.22 -16.10
CA MET A 44 -6.41 1.53 -15.64
C MET A 44 -7.12 0.77 -16.77
N VAL A 45 -7.86 -0.27 -16.43
CA VAL A 45 -8.71 -1.07 -17.33
C VAL A 45 -10.11 -1.21 -16.74
N ASN A 46 -11.13 -1.21 -17.59
CA ASN A 46 -12.50 -1.49 -17.14
C ASN A 46 -12.76 -3.01 -16.98
N ASP A 47 -13.81 -3.38 -16.27
CA ASP A 47 -14.16 -4.78 -15.98
C ASP A 47 -14.68 -5.59 -17.18
N SER A 48 -14.95 -4.94 -18.31
CA SER A 48 -15.21 -5.62 -19.58
C SER A 48 -13.98 -5.72 -20.49
N GLU A 49 -12.83 -5.16 -20.06
CA GLU A 49 -11.57 -5.07 -20.80
C GLU A 49 -11.68 -4.41 -22.19
N THR A 50 -12.74 -3.65 -22.44
CA THR A 50 -12.95 -2.93 -23.71
C THR A 50 -12.26 -1.57 -23.74
N LYS A 51 -11.79 -1.07 -22.59
CA LYS A 51 -11.20 0.26 -22.45
C LYS A 51 -10.02 0.26 -21.50
N ILE A 52 -8.99 0.99 -21.89
CA ILE A 52 -7.81 1.27 -21.06
C ILE A 52 -7.60 2.77 -20.97
N ILE A 53 -7.40 3.29 -19.77
CA ILE A 53 -6.89 4.64 -19.56
C ILE A 53 -5.38 4.54 -19.33
N CYS A 54 -4.59 5.07 -20.26
CA CYS A 54 -3.14 5.12 -20.16
C CYS A 54 -2.69 6.52 -19.77
N GLY A 55 -2.00 6.66 -18.64
CA GLY A 55 -1.45 7.96 -18.22
C GLY A 55 -0.28 8.47 -19.06
N ARG A 56 0.37 7.59 -19.84
CA ARG A 56 1.69 7.86 -20.43
C ARG A 56 1.73 7.96 -21.95
N ILE A 57 0.82 7.27 -22.64
CA ILE A 57 0.77 7.24 -24.11
C ILE A 57 -0.55 7.89 -24.53
N SER A 58 -0.45 8.93 -25.34
CA SER A 58 -1.58 9.69 -25.85
C SER A 58 -2.43 8.87 -26.81
N SER A 59 -3.73 9.17 -26.82
CA SER A 59 -4.70 8.77 -27.83
C SER A 59 -5.56 9.98 -28.20
N GLU A 60 -6.47 9.82 -29.15
CA GLU A 60 -7.40 10.87 -29.57
C GLU A 60 -8.24 11.42 -28.41
N THR A 61 -8.63 10.56 -27.46
CA THR A 61 -9.50 10.95 -26.35
C THR A 61 -8.72 11.09 -25.05
N LYS A 62 -8.67 12.32 -24.51
CA LYS A 62 -8.12 12.60 -23.17
C LYS A 62 -9.23 12.49 -22.10
N PHE A 63 -8.96 11.72 -21.04
CA PHE A 63 -9.87 11.51 -19.92
C PHE A 63 -9.44 12.29 -18.67
N GLY A 64 -9.59 13.62 -18.72
CA GLY A 64 -9.18 14.52 -17.63
C GLY A 64 -7.71 14.36 -17.24
N GLU A 65 -7.43 14.31 -15.93
CA GLU A 65 -6.09 14.06 -15.38
C GLU A 65 -5.76 12.57 -15.27
N ALA A 66 -6.72 11.67 -15.51
CA ALA A 66 -6.51 10.23 -15.37
C ALA A 66 -5.61 9.67 -16.48
N GLY A 67 -5.63 10.28 -17.67
CA GLY A 67 -4.81 9.88 -18.82
C GLY A 67 -5.57 9.94 -20.13
N TYR A 68 -5.21 9.06 -21.06
CA TYR A 68 -5.76 8.98 -22.41
C TYR A 68 -6.50 7.65 -22.58
N LEU A 69 -7.68 7.68 -23.21
CA LEU A 69 -8.57 6.53 -23.38
C LEU A 69 -8.21 5.76 -24.66
N HIS A 70 -7.94 4.47 -24.51
CA HIS A 70 -7.66 3.52 -25.59
C HIS A 70 -8.79 2.49 -25.63
N ILE A 71 -9.34 2.25 -26.82
CA ILE A 71 -10.32 1.19 -27.05
C ILE A 71 -9.57 -0.11 -27.33
N VAL A 72 -10.03 -1.20 -26.73
CA VAL A 72 -9.38 -2.52 -26.80
C VAL A 72 -10.27 -3.46 -27.61
N ALA A 73 -9.71 -4.07 -28.64
CA ALA A 73 -10.40 -5.07 -29.46
C ALA A 73 -10.54 -6.42 -28.71
N GLU A 74 -11.47 -7.27 -29.15
CA GLU A 74 -11.80 -8.53 -28.45
C GLU A 74 -10.59 -9.47 -28.35
N ASP A 75 -9.78 -9.56 -29.40
CA ASP A 75 -8.56 -10.35 -29.50
C ASP A 75 -7.40 -9.81 -28.65
N GLN A 76 -7.51 -8.55 -28.19
CA GLN A 76 -6.52 -7.88 -27.34
C GLN A 76 -6.85 -7.98 -25.84
N LYS A 77 -8.04 -8.50 -25.49
CA LYS A 77 -8.42 -8.69 -24.10
C LYS A 77 -7.50 -9.70 -23.41
N ARG A 78 -7.24 -9.45 -22.12
CA ARG A 78 -6.32 -10.23 -21.29
C ARG A 78 -7.06 -11.16 -20.34
N GLY A 79 -8.38 -11.21 -20.32
CA GLY A 79 -9.17 -12.16 -19.54
C GLY A 79 -8.88 -12.10 -18.04
N TYR A 80 -8.86 -10.88 -17.49
CA TYR A 80 -8.67 -10.65 -16.07
C TYR A 80 -9.87 -11.16 -15.25
N ASP A 81 -9.58 -11.73 -14.09
CA ASP A 81 -10.60 -12.13 -13.13
C ASP A 81 -10.99 -10.94 -12.23
N PHE A 82 -12.14 -10.34 -12.50
CA PHE A 82 -12.72 -9.25 -11.70
C PHE A 82 -13.67 -9.73 -10.58
N SER A 83 -13.85 -11.05 -10.43
CA SER A 83 -14.80 -11.63 -9.46
C SER A 83 -14.31 -11.56 -8.02
N GLN A 84 -12.98 -11.57 -7.82
CA GLN A 84 -12.35 -11.49 -6.49
C GLN A 84 -12.49 -10.13 -5.79
N ASP A 85 -13.05 -9.14 -6.49
CA ASP A 85 -13.21 -7.76 -6.05
C ASP A 85 -14.68 -7.37 -5.86
N GLN A 86 -15.52 -8.31 -5.38
CA GLN A 86 -16.84 -7.97 -4.82
C GLN A 86 -16.67 -6.79 -3.85
N MET A 87 -17.54 -5.78 -3.96
CA MET A 87 -17.46 -4.53 -3.20
C MET A 87 -17.39 -4.81 -1.69
N ILE A 88 -16.17 -4.84 -1.17
CA ILE A 88 -15.91 -5.01 0.24
C ILE A 88 -16.47 -3.77 0.96
N LYS A 89 -17.28 -3.97 2.03
CA LYS A 89 -17.85 -2.87 2.82
C LYS A 89 -16.73 -2.04 3.45
N GLU A 90 -16.41 -0.90 2.85
CA GLU A 90 -15.35 0.02 3.29
C GLU A 90 -15.91 1.36 3.73
N HIS A 91 -15.06 2.17 4.34
CA HIS A 91 -15.47 3.43 4.94
C HIS A 91 -14.62 4.60 4.43
N ARG A 92 -15.26 5.76 4.34
CA ARG A 92 -14.57 7.02 4.02
C ARG A 92 -13.58 7.35 5.15
N LYS A 93 -12.46 7.93 4.76
CA LYS A 93 -11.45 8.45 5.68
C LYS A 93 -12.08 9.52 6.57
N LYS A 94 -11.94 9.38 7.89
CA LYS A 94 -12.36 10.41 8.85
C LYS A 94 -11.43 11.63 8.78
N ASN A 95 -11.88 12.73 9.36
CA ASN A 95 -11.11 13.98 9.43
C ASN A 95 -9.84 13.82 10.26
N ASP A 96 -8.85 14.68 9.99
CA ASP A 96 -7.52 14.61 10.61
C ASP A 96 -7.54 14.70 12.13
N TYR A 97 -8.47 15.46 12.72
CA TYR A 97 -8.65 15.52 14.17
C TYR A 97 -9.00 14.14 14.77
N THR A 98 -9.94 13.42 14.15
CA THR A 98 -10.31 12.07 14.61
C THR A 98 -9.17 11.08 14.37
N LEU A 99 -8.45 11.23 13.25
CA LEU A 99 -7.26 10.42 12.98
C LEU A 99 -6.21 10.61 14.08
N ASP A 100 -5.91 11.85 14.46
CA ASP A 100 -4.90 12.18 15.48
C ASP A 100 -5.21 11.54 16.82
N ILE A 101 -6.45 11.65 17.28
CA ILE A 101 -6.88 11.07 18.56
C ILE A 101 -6.65 9.56 18.56
N ILE A 102 -7.20 8.87 17.55
CA ILE A 102 -7.13 7.41 17.50
C ILE A 102 -5.69 6.92 17.31
N TYR A 103 -4.90 7.58 16.45
CA TYR A 103 -3.51 7.20 16.26
C TYR A 103 -2.62 7.51 17.45
N THR A 104 -2.86 8.61 18.16
CA THR A 104 -2.13 8.92 19.40
C THR A 104 -2.41 7.85 20.45
N LEU A 105 -3.67 7.52 20.70
CA LEU A 105 -4.06 6.46 21.62
C LEU A 105 -3.49 5.10 21.19
N PHE A 106 -3.46 4.81 19.89
CA PHE A 106 -2.87 3.59 19.36
C PHE A 106 -1.36 3.51 19.66
N LEU A 107 -0.62 4.61 19.48
CA LEU A 107 0.84 4.66 19.71
C LEU A 107 1.23 4.51 21.18
N GLU A 108 0.33 4.82 22.13
CA GLU A 108 0.55 4.60 23.57
C GLU A 108 0.69 3.12 23.92
N PHE A 109 0.07 2.23 23.15
CA PHE A 109 0.17 0.77 23.35
C PHE A 109 1.37 0.13 22.64
N LEU A 110 2.23 0.93 22.02
CA LEU A 110 3.33 0.45 21.20
C LEU A 110 4.68 0.89 21.76
N ASP A 111 5.68 0.05 21.51
CA ASP A 111 7.07 0.33 21.85
C ASP A 111 7.98 0.38 20.62
N VAL A 112 9.11 1.04 20.78
CA VAL A 112 10.20 0.96 19.81
C VAL A 112 11.18 -0.14 20.25
N ARG A 113 11.33 -1.17 19.41
CA ARG A 113 12.18 -2.32 19.69
C ARG A 113 13.65 -1.96 19.53
N ASP A 114 14.54 -2.71 20.18
CA ASP A 114 15.97 -2.41 20.23
C ASP A 114 16.63 -2.40 18.86
N GLU A 115 16.24 -3.30 17.96
CA GLU A 115 16.75 -3.32 16.59
C GLU A 115 16.41 -2.02 15.83
N HIS A 116 15.24 -1.45 16.06
CA HIS A 116 14.85 -0.17 15.50
C HIS A 116 15.58 0.99 16.17
N ILE A 117 15.77 0.97 17.48
CA ILE A 117 16.60 1.96 18.19
C ILE A 117 18.02 1.94 17.64
N LYS A 118 18.65 0.77 17.52
CA LYS A 118 20.00 0.59 16.95
C LYS A 118 20.06 1.11 15.51
N MET A 119 19.07 0.77 14.68
CA MET A 119 18.97 1.25 13.31
C MET A 119 18.86 2.80 13.21
N LEU A 120 18.08 3.41 14.09
CA LEU A 120 17.84 4.87 14.12
C LEU A 120 19.06 5.61 14.66
N ARG A 121 19.72 5.07 15.69
CA ARG A 121 20.91 5.66 16.32
C ARG A 121 22.20 5.42 15.54
N GLY A 122 22.26 4.38 14.70
CA GLY A 122 23.44 4.01 13.94
C GLY A 122 23.97 5.12 13.04
N SER A 123 25.23 4.98 12.60
CA SER A 123 26.02 6.02 11.89
C SER A 123 25.32 6.67 10.69
N LYS A 124 24.48 5.91 9.96
CA LYS A 124 23.68 6.40 8.82
C LYS A 124 22.61 7.42 9.25
N ARG A 125 21.97 7.21 10.41
CA ARG A 125 20.81 7.98 10.84
C ARG A 125 21.04 8.87 12.05
N ARG A 126 21.91 8.53 13.01
CA ARG A 126 22.29 9.43 14.11
C ARG A 126 21.08 10.10 14.80
N ILE A 127 19.93 9.44 14.87
CA ILE A 127 18.71 9.96 15.51
C ILE A 127 18.82 9.61 16.99
N THR A 128 18.77 10.61 17.87
CA THR A 128 18.89 10.42 19.33
C THR A 128 17.61 9.82 19.92
N ARG A 129 17.69 9.25 21.13
CA ARG A 129 16.49 8.72 21.82
C ARG A 129 15.44 9.80 22.06
N GLU A 130 15.86 11.04 22.38
CA GLU A 130 14.94 12.16 22.52
C GLU A 130 14.16 12.42 21.22
N VAL A 131 14.83 12.43 20.07
CA VAL A 131 14.16 12.62 18.78
C VAL A 131 13.23 11.46 18.44
N ILE A 132 13.62 10.21 18.75
CA ILE A 132 12.75 9.02 18.58
C ILE A 132 11.46 9.19 19.37
N ASN A 133 11.58 9.63 20.63
CA ASN A 133 10.45 9.84 21.53
C ASN A 133 9.57 10.99 21.07
N VAL A 134 10.13 12.18 20.83
CA VAL A 134 9.38 13.38 20.40
C VAL A 134 8.65 13.13 19.07
N ARG A 135 9.23 12.34 18.16
CA ARG A 135 8.59 12.00 16.88
C ARG A 135 7.58 10.86 16.97
N ASN A 136 7.47 10.18 18.11
CA ASN A 136 6.66 8.98 18.34
C ASN A 136 6.93 7.86 17.32
N TYR A 137 8.21 7.61 17.01
CA TYR A 137 8.55 6.42 16.23
C TYR A 137 8.30 5.17 17.06
N LYS A 138 7.55 4.23 16.49
CA LYS A 138 7.17 2.97 17.15
C LYS A 138 7.43 1.81 16.22
N SER A 139 7.59 0.62 16.77
CA SER A 139 7.65 -0.59 15.94
C SER A 139 6.24 -1.06 15.64
N PHE A 140 6.05 -1.68 14.47
CA PHE A 140 4.79 -2.32 14.18
C PHE A 140 4.49 -3.42 15.21
N PRO A 141 3.27 -3.51 15.77
CA PRO A 141 2.96 -4.49 16.80
C PRO A 141 3.11 -5.93 16.33
N LEU A 142 3.64 -6.80 17.19
CA LEU A 142 3.72 -8.23 16.91
C LEU A 142 2.32 -8.87 16.83
N LYS A 143 1.41 -8.41 17.69
CA LYS A 143 0.01 -8.85 17.75
C LYS A 143 -0.93 -7.65 17.51
N PRO A 144 -1.08 -7.17 16.26
CA PRO A 144 -1.89 -5.99 15.95
C PRO A 144 -3.36 -6.13 16.39
N TRP A 145 -3.90 -7.35 16.44
CA TRP A 145 -5.27 -7.61 16.86
C TRP A 145 -5.48 -7.39 18.36
N ASP A 146 -4.50 -7.73 19.20
CA ASP A 146 -4.57 -7.52 20.65
C ASP A 146 -4.50 -6.02 20.96
N ILE A 147 -3.56 -5.31 20.34
CA ILE A 147 -3.47 -3.84 20.46
C ILE A 147 -4.75 -3.16 19.96
N THR A 148 -5.30 -3.61 18.83
CA THR A 148 -6.56 -3.07 18.30
C THR A 148 -7.73 -3.32 19.27
N LYS A 149 -7.78 -4.48 19.92
CA LYS A 149 -8.80 -4.81 20.93
C LYS A 149 -8.71 -3.89 22.14
N GLU A 150 -7.50 -3.64 22.66
CA GLU A 150 -7.29 -2.73 23.79
C GLU A 150 -7.62 -1.27 23.42
N LEU A 151 -7.26 -0.84 22.21
CA LEU A 151 -7.68 0.47 21.70
C LEU A 151 -9.20 0.61 21.65
N ILE A 152 -9.93 -0.38 21.11
CA ILE A 152 -11.41 -0.35 21.04
C ILE A 152 -12.01 -0.23 22.44
N LYS A 153 -11.50 -0.98 23.42
CA LYS A 153 -11.95 -0.86 24.82
C LYS A 153 -11.71 0.56 25.34
N LYS A 154 -10.50 1.11 25.14
CA LYS A 154 -10.12 2.44 25.62
C LYS A 154 -10.99 3.56 25.05
N VAL A 155 -11.47 3.43 23.81
CA VAL A 155 -12.33 4.44 23.17
C VAL A 155 -13.84 4.21 23.38
N GLY A 156 -14.23 3.35 24.33
CA GLY A 156 -15.64 3.13 24.70
C GLY A 156 -16.28 1.87 24.14
N GLY A 157 -15.48 0.89 23.70
CA GLY A 157 -15.93 -0.47 23.36
C GLY A 157 -16.61 -0.64 22.00
N LYS A 158 -16.80 0.43 21.21
CA LYS A 158 -17.48 0.36 19.91
C LYS A 158 -16.49 0.38 18.74
N THR A 159 -16.68 -0.52 17.78
CA THR A 159 -15.84 -0.59 16.56
C THR A 159 -16.04 0.59 15.61
N SER A 160 -17.17 1.31 15.72
CA SER A 160 -17.46 2.52 14.93
C SER A 160 -16.45 3.65 15.13
N TYR A 161 -15.71 3.65 16.24
CA TYR A 161 -14.66 4.64 16.50
C TYR A 161 -13.43 4.45 15.59
N ILE A 162 -13.02 3.21 15.35
CA ILE A 162 -11.82 2.88 14.54
C ILE A 162 -12.12 2.63 13.07
N VAL A 163 -13.38 2.39 12.72
CA VAL A 163 -13.85 2.37 11.35
C VAL A 163 -13.63 3.75 10.70
N GLY A 164 -13.17 3.79 9.45
CA GLY A 164 -12.85 5.06 8.77
C GLY A 164 -11.44 5.60 9.09
N ILE A 165 -10.66 4.86 9.88
CA ILE A 165 -9.26 5.17 10.21
C ILE A 165 -8.34 4.26 9.38
N PRO A 166 -7.49 4.80 8.48
CA PRO A 166 -6.59 3.99 7.67
C PRO A 166 -5.74 3.01 8.48
N GLY A 167 -5.63 1.78 8.00
CA GLY A 167 -4.90 0.71 8.67
C GLY A 167 -5.79 -0.20 9.50
N PHE A 168 -6.84 0.31 10.15
CA PHE A 168 -7.79 -0.55 10.87
C PHE A 168 -8.78 -1.21 9.91
N TYR A 169 -9.09 -2.49 10.14
CA TYR A 169 -10.07 -3.25 9.38
C TYR A 169 -10.53 -4.50 10.12
N ALA A 170 -11.65 -5.08 9.68
CA ALA A 170 -12.15 -6.36 10.14
C ALA A 170 -11.58 -7.50 9.28
N LYS A 171 -10.87 -8.43 9.92
CA LYS A 171 -10.32 -9.65 9.31
C LYS A 171 -11.19 -10.84 9.67
N GLU A 172 -11.36 -11.74 8.70
CA GLU A 172 -12.09 -12.99 8.91
C GLU A 172 -11.27 -14.03 9.67
N LYS A 173 -11.97 -14.83 10.48
CA LYS A 173 -11.52 -16.03 11.17
C LYS A 173 -12.59 -17.12 10.95
N LYS A 174 -12.24 -18.39 11.19
CA LYS A 174 -13.19 -19.52 11.07
C LYS A 174 -14.54 -19.25 11.76
N ASP A 175 -14.52 -18.61 12.94
CA ASP A 175 -15.71 -18.42 13.79
C ASP A 175 -16.21 -16.95 13.84
N GLY A 176 -15.90 -16.15 12.82
CA GLY A 176 -16.40 -14.77 12.72
C GLY A 176 -15.35 -13.76 12.28
N ARG A 177 -15.42 -12.53 12.80
CA ARG A 177 -14.53 -11.42 12.41
C ARG A 177 -13.93 -10.75 13.62
N TYR A 178 -12.71 -10.25 13.48
CA TYR A 178 -12.04 -9.43 14.49
C TYR A 178 -11.38 -8.22 13.84
N PHE A 179 -11.29 -7.11 14.58
CA PHE A 179 -10.57 -5.93 14.10
C PHE A 179 -9.07 -6.05 14.35
N THR A 180 -8.29 -5.60 13.38
CA THR A 180 -6.82 -5.59 13.43
C THR A 180 -6.27 -4.41 12.66
N PHE A 181 -4.94 -4.24 12.69
CA PHE A 181 -4.21 -3.19 12.02
C PHE A 181 -3.38 -3.75 10.86
N ALA A 182 -3.47 -3.11 9.69
CA ALA A 182 -2.77 -3.50 8.47
C ALA A 182 -1.31 -3.05 8.51
N GLY A 183 -0.40 -3.90 8.06
CA GLY A 183 1.02 -3.61 7.93
C GLY A 183 1.86 -4.87 8.12
N ARG A 184 3.15 -4.68 8.39
CA ARG A 184 4.16 -5.74 8.48
C ARG A 184 4.88 -5.69 9.82
N ARG A 185 5.05 -6.84 10.48
CA ARG A 185 5.66 -6.94 11.82
C ARG A 185 7.10 -6.45 11.85
N ASP A 186 7.84 -6.71 10.78
CA ASP A 186 9.22 -6.28 10.53
C ASP A 186 9.27 -4.87 9.94
N SER A 187 8.63 -3.91 10.62
CA SER A 187 8.66 -2.53 10.18
C SER A 187 8.59 -1.49 11.31
N LEU A 188 9.16 -0.33 11.03
CA LEU A 188 9.08 0.87 11.85
C LEU A 188 7.89 1.75 11.39
N LEU A 189 6.99 2.09 12.31
CA LEU A 189 5.94 3.09 12.13
C LEU A 189 6.52 4.50 12.25
N ILE A 190 6.23 5.33 11.24
CA ILE A 190 6.66 6.71 11.14
C ILE A 190 5.40 7.58 11.07
N PRO A 191 4.98 8.23 12.16
CA PRO A 191 3.80 9.08 12.18
C PRO A 191 3.96 10.28 11.23
N GLN A 192 2.92 10.54 10.44
CA GLN A 192 2.86 11.64 9.48
C GLN A 192 1.94 12.72 10.04
N ARG A 193 2.39 13.98 9.99
CA ARG A 193 1.81 15.10 10.72
C ARG A 193 1.47 16.23 9.78
N ASN A 194 0.27 16.79 9.88
CA ASN A 194 -0.12 17.95 9.08
C ASN A 194 0.42 19.27 9.69
N ILE A 195 0.00 20.41 9.12
CA ILE A 195 0.34 21.77 9.57
C ILE A 195 -0.24 22.17 10.94
N TYR A 196 -0.93 21.26 11.62
CA TYR A 196 -1.50 21.42 12.97
C TYR A 196 -0.91 20.44 13.98
N ASN A 197 0.23 19.81 13.67
CA ASN A 197 0.85 18.74 14.47
C ASN A 197 -0.04 17.50 14.70
N GLN A 198 -1.11 17.34 13.90
CA GLN A 198 -2.02 16.20 14.02
C GLN A 198 -1.48 15.01 13.24
N ILE A 199 -1.49 13.81 13.84
CA ILE A 199 -1.12 12.57 13.16
C ILE A 199 -2.24 12.16 12.21
N CYS A 200 -1.98 12.22 10.90
CA CYS A 200 -2.99 11.93 9.86
C CYS A 200 -2.76 10.58 9.17
N GLY A 201 -1.72 9.85 9.56
CA GLY A 201 -1.41 8.53 9.03
C GLY A 201 -0.01 8.07 9.37
N PHE A 202 0.38 6.93 8.79
CA PHE A 202 1.71 6.36 8.97
C PHE A 202 2.33 6.00 7.62
N GLN A 203 3.63 6.29 7.50
CA GLN A 203 4.49 5.48 6.65
C GLN A 203 5.12 4.38 7.51
N CYS A 204 5.26 3.18 6.95
CA CYS A 204 6.07 2.12 7.49
C CYS A 204 7.38 2.03 6.73
N ARG A 205 8.48 1.86 7.45
CA ARG A 205 9.74 1.44 6.86
C ARG A 205 9.93 -0.06 7.10
N ILE A 206 9.88 -0.85 6.04
CA ILE A 206 10.16 -2.29 6.07
C ILE A 206 11.64 -2.53 6.35
N ASP A 207 11.93 -3.45 7.26
CA ASP A 207 13.29 -3.77 7.67
C ASP A 207 14.04 -4.52 6.58
N ASN A 208 13.42 -5.61 6.11
CA ASN A 208 13.95 -6.49 5.09
C ASN A 208 12.96 -6.55 3.92
N PRO A 209 13.08 -5.62 2.96
CA PRO A 209 12.33 -5.69 1.72
C PRO A 209 12.55 -7.01 1.01
N GLU A 210 11.48 -7.56 0.46
CA GLU A 210 11.43 -8.86 -0.20
C GLU A 210 11.24 -8.70 -1.71
N TYR A 211 11.74 -9.66 -2.46
CA TYR A 211 11.46 -9.73 -3.89
C TYR A 211 10.02 -10.16 -4.12
N MET A 212 9.36 -9.45 -5.03
CA MET A 212 8.04 -9.74 -5.53
C MET A 212 8.10 -9.89 -7.04
N THR A 213 7.20 -10.73 -7.58
CA THR A 213 7.05 -10.92 -9.02
C THR A 213 6.32 -9.73 -9.64
N VAL A 214 6.81 -9.31 -10.80
CA VAL A 214 6.13 -8.43 -11.73
C VAL A 214 5.95 -9.21 -13.02
N VAL A 215 4.73 -9.24 -13.54
CA VAL A 215 4.43 -9.96 -14.78
C VAL A 215 4.13 -8.97 -15.91
N LYS A 216 4.63 -9.28 -17.10
CA LYS A 216 4.03 -8.83 -18.36
C LYS A 216 3.29 -10.03 -18.90
N ASN A 217 1.96 -10.01 -18.81
CA ASN A 217 1.17 -11.10 -19.38
C ASN A 217 0.87 -10.82 -20.86
N TYR A 218 1.09 -11.82 -21.70
CA TYR A 218 0.61 -11.80 -23.08
C TYR A 218 -0.68 -12.60 -23.22
N LYS A 219 -1.02 -13.44 -22.24
CA LYS A 219 -2.24 -14.26 -22.22
C LYS A 219 -2.99 -14.20 -20.87
N PRO A 220 -4.30 -14.48 -20.86
CA PRO A 220 -5.10 -14.55 -19.63
C PRO A 220 -4.59 -15.56 -18.62
N SER A 221 -4.85 -15.31 -17.33
CA SER A 221 -4.51 -16.24 -16.22
C SER A 221 -3.02 -16.52 -15.97
N PHE A 222 -2.09 -15.86 -16.66
CA PHE A 222 -0.65 -15.93 -16.35
C PHE A 222 -0.35 -15.26 -15.01
N LYS A 223 0.16 -16.04 -14.04
CA LYS A 223 0.51 -15.58 -12.70
C LYS A 223 1.88 -16.10 -12.30
N ALA A 224 2.64 -15.29 -11.58
CA ALA A 224 3.91 -15.70 -11.01
C ALA A 224 3.96 -15.32 -9.54
N GLU A 225 4.48 -16.19 -8.69
CA GLU A 225 4.66 -15.96 -7.25
C GLU A 225 6.06 -16.42 -6.81
N VAL A 226 6.63 -15.73 -5.82
CA VAL A 226 7.88 -16.18 -5.16
C VAL A 226 7.52 -17.27 -4.16
N ILE A 227 8.00 -18.48 -4.40
CA ILE A 227 7.72 -19.65 -3.54
C ILE A 227 8.85 -19.94 -2.55
N GLU A 228 10.08 -19.55 -2.88
CA GLU A 228 11.23 -19.64 -1.99
C GLU A 228 12.15 -18.43 -2.23
N ARG A 229 12.58 -17.83 -1.13
CA ARG A 229 13.38 -16.60 -1.16
C ARG A 229 14.86 -16.93 -1.43
N PRO A 230 15.59 -16.06 -2.15
CA PRO A 230 15.13 -14.77 -2.66
C PRO A 230 14.43 -14.83 -4.03
N ASN A 231 14.61 -15.90 -4.81
CA ASN A 231 14.35 -15.84 -6.26
C ASN A 231 13.80 -17.13 -6.91
N THR A 232 13.34 -18.11 -6.13
CA THR A 232 12.63 -19.26 -6.69
C THR A 232 11.17 -18.87 -6.89
N ILE A 233 10.70 -18.93 -8.14
CA ILE A 233 9.33 -18.61 -8.50
C ILE A 233 8.57 -19.85 -8.97
N GLU A 234 7.25 -19.77 -8.86
CA GLU A 234 6.29 -20.65 -9.54
C GLU A 234 5.46 -19.79 -10.48
N VAL A 235 5.32 -20.25 -11.72
CA VAL A 235 4.46 -19.63 -12.72
C VAL A 235 3.31 -20.58 -12.99
N THR A 236 2.10 -20.05 -12.87
CA THR A 236 0.87 -20.78 -13.13
C THR A 236 0.12 -20.16 -14.30
N TYR A 237 -0.53 -21.03 -15.07
CA TYR A 237 -1.31 -20.65 -16.24
C TYR A 237 -2.54 -21.57 -16.36
N LYS A 238 -3.59 -21.07 -17.02
CA LYS A 238 -4.84 -21.83 -17.17
C LYS A 238 -4.81 -22.65 -18.46
N ILE A 239 -4.79 -23.96 -18.34
CA ILE A 239 -4.78 -24.94 -19.44
C ILE A 239 -6.08 -25.75 -19.36
N ASN A 240 -6.87 -25.78 -20.43
CA ASN A 240 -8.12 -26.54 -20.50
C ASN A 240 -9.06 -26.34 -19.29
N GLY A 241 -9.17 -25.10 -18.81
CA GLY A 241 -10.02 -24.77 -17.66
C GLY A 241 -9.36 -24.92 -16.29
N LYS A 242 -8.20 -25.58 -16.19
CA LYS A 242 -7.48 -25.87 -14.93
C LYS A 242 -6.25 -24.98 -14.79
N ILE A 243 -5.94 -24.55 -13.56
CA ILE A 243 -4.71 -23.81 -13.26
C ILE A 243 -3.59 -24.83 -13.05
N GLU A 244 -2.59 -24.78 -13.91
CA GLU A 244 -1.44 -25.68 -13.90
C GLU A 244 -0.15 -24.90 -13.60
N SER A 245 0.82 -25.54 -12.94
CA SER A 245 2.17 -25.00 -12.77
C SER A 245 2.98 -25.28 -14.04
N ILE A 246 3.33 -24.23 -14.77
CA ILE A 246 4.08 -24.33 -16.04
C ILE A 246 5.58 -24.09 -15.88
N PHE A 247 6.00 -23.48 -14.77
CA PHE A 247 7.42 -23.29 -14.46
C PHE A 247 7.62 -23.23 -12.95
N LYS A 248 8.70 -23.86 -12.48
CA LYS A 248 9.17 -23.77 -11.10
C LYS A 248 10.68 -23.76 -11.08
N GLY A 249 11.28 -22.66 -10.64
CA GLY A 249 12.73 -22.54 -10.69
C GLY A 249 13.26 -21.19 -10.22
N LYS A 250 14.58 -21.11 -10.13
CA LYS A 250 15.30 -19.88 -9.81
C LYS A 250 15.40 -19.01 -11.06
N ILE A 251 15.14 -17.71 -10.91
CA ILE A 251 15.34 -16.71 -11.97
C ILE A 251 16.31 -15.62 -11.52
N ASP A 252 16.94 -14.94 -12.48
CA ASP A 252 17.71 -13.74 -12.18
C ASP A 252 16.78 -12.63 -11.65
N VAL A 253 17.31 -11.85 -10.72
CA VAL A 253 16.57 -10.85 -9.98
C VAL A 253 16.36 -9.55 -10.77
N LYS A 254 17.19 -9.24 -11.77
CA LYS A 254 17.13 -7.95 -12.47
C LYS A 254 16.60 -8.02 -13.89
N GLU A 255 16.58 -9.19 -14.49
CA GLU A 255 16.19 -9.36 -15.89
C GLU A 255 14.74 -9.85 -16.02
N TRP A 256 14.17 -9.62 -17.20
CA TRP A 256 12.90 -10.23 -17.58
C TRP A 256 13.17 -11.67 -18.00
N TYR A 257 12.56 -12.61 -17.31
CA TYR A 257 12.62 -14.02 -17.64
C TYR A 257 11.41 -14.40 -18.48
N GLU A 258 11.66 -14.88 -19.70
CA GLU A 258 10.61 -15.33 -20.63
C GLU A 258 10.07 -16.70 -20.22
N ILE A 259 8.74 -16.84 -20.21
CA ILE A 259 8.06 -18.10 -19.94
C ILE A 259 7.35 -18.54 -21.22
N ASN A 260 7.81 -19.68 -21.72
CA ASN A 260 7.26 -20.35 -22.90
C ASN A 260 6.54 -21.64 -22.49
N TYR A 261 5.46 -21.96 -23.17
CA TYR A 261 4.70 -23.20 -23.01
C TYR A 261 4.27 -23.70 -24.39
N GLU A 262 4.59 -24.96 -24.71
CA GLU A 262 4.28 -25.57 -26.03
C GLU A 262 4.76 -24.74 -27.24
N GLY A 263 5.90 -24.04 -27.10
CA GLY A 263 6.47 -23.21 -28.18
C GLY A 263 5.87 -21.81 -28.30
N GLU A 264 4.86 -21.47 -27.50
CA GLU A 264 4.29 -20.12 -27.44
C GLU A 264 4.83 -19.32 -26.24
N LYS A 265 5.08 -18.02 -26.46
CA LYS A 265 5.42 -17.07 -25.41
C LYS A 265 4.19 -16.65 -24.63
N LEU A 266 4.10 -17.07 -23.36
CA LEU A 266 2.95 -16.76 -22.49
C LEU A 266 3.11 -15.44 -21.74
N GLY A 267 4.32 -15.14 -21.29
CA GLY A 267 4.57 -14.02 -20.39
C GLY A 267 6.04 -13.81 -20.10
N GLU A 268 6.36 -12.66 -19.52
CA GLU A 268 7.66 -12.40 -18.89
C GLU A 268 7.46 -12.13 -17.40
N VAL A 269 8.41 -12.60 -16.59
CA VAL A 269 8.44 -12.37 -15.14
C VAL A 269 9.74 -11.67 -14.78
N GLN A 270 9.65 -10.64 -13.95
CA GLN A 270 10.81 -10.00 -13.33
C GLN A 270 10.62 -10.01 -11.81
N LEU A 271 11.72 -10.19 -11.06
CA LEU A 271 11.72 -9.92 -9.62
C LEU A 271 12.00 -8.45 -9.37
N LYS A 272 11.23 -7.84 -8.50
CA LYS A 272 11.45 -6.47 -8.05
C LYS A 272 11.50 -6.45 -6.54
N LEU A 273 12.50 -5.78 -5.99
CA LEU A 273 12.54 -5.55 -4.55
C LEU A 273 11.39 -4.61 -4.18
N GLU A 274 10.60 -4.99 -3.18
CA GLU A 274 9.48 -4.15 -2.73
C GLU A 274 9.96 -2.79 -2.22
N SER A 275 9.04 -1.81 -2.21
CA SER A 275 9.33 -0.49 -1.68
C SER A 275 9.63 -0.56 -0.18
N LYS A 276 10.78 0.01 0.18
CA LYS A 276 11.22 0.10 1.58
C LYS A 276 10.30 0.94 2.47
N TYR A 277 9.62 1.92 1.88
CA TYR A 277 8.64 2.76 2.57
C TYR A 277 7.27 2.56 1.95
N ILE A 278 6.29 2.22 2.79
CA ILE A 278 4.91 1.97 2.36
C ILE A 278 3.96 2.77 3.25
N TRP A 279 2.86 3.25 2.68
CA TRP A 279 1.80 3.86 3.49
C TRP A 279 0.98 2.78 4.19
N ILE A 280 0.62 3.04 5.46
CA ILE A 280 -0.40 2.23 6.11
C ILE A 280 -1.76 2.54 5.52
N SER A 281 -2.38 1.51 4.97
CA SER A 281 -3.73 1.56 4.47
C SER A 281 -4.42 0.23 4.67
N SER A 282 -5.72 0.27 4.93
CA SER A 282 -6.60 -0.90 4.93
C SER A 282 -7.57 -0.88 3.75
N GLY A 283 -7.32 -0.05 2.73
CA GLY A 283 -8.10 -0.08 1.50
C GLY A 283 -8.04 -1.46 0.84
N GLY A 284 -9.18 -1.99 0.44
CA GLY A 284 -9.37 -3.30 -0.16
C GLY A 284 -9.71 -4.36 0.87
N LYS A 285 -10.03 -3.98 2.12
CA LYS A 285 -10.30 -4.90 3.24
C LYS A 285 -11.65 -4.59 3.88
N PHE A 286 -12.28 -5.61 4.49
CA PHE A 286 -13.61 -5.45 5.09
C PHE A 286 -13.56 -4.48 6.26
N HIS A 287 -14.45 -3.50 6.26
CA HIS A 287 -14.40 -2.31 7.12
C HIS A 287 -13.10 -1.50 7.06
N GLY A 288 -12.34 -1.64 5.98
CA GLY A 288 -11.10 -0.93 5.77
C GLY A 288 -11.28 0.48 5.22
N THR A 289 -10.16 1.20 5.18
CA THR A 289 -10.09 2.59 4.74
C THR A 289 -8.78 2.87 4.02
N GLY A 290 -8.90 3.46 2.82
CA GLY A 290 -7.79 3.98 2.03
C GLY A 290 -7.09 5.15 2.73
N VAL A 291 -5.77 5.25 2.61
CA VAL A 291 -4.99 6.37 3.19
C VAL A 291 -5.10 7.66 2.38
N GLY A 292 -5.39 7.54 1.07
CA GLY A 292 -5.50 8.67 0.15
C GLY A 292 -6.77 9.51 0.34
N ASN A 293 -6.98 10.45 -0.60
CA ASN A 293 -8.09 11.40 -0.64
C ASN A 293 -8.26 12.29 0.61
N PRO A 294 -7.32 13.22 0.86
CA PRO A 294 -5.98 13.33 0.25
C PRO A 294 -4.99 12.39 0.93
N LEU A 295 -3.87 12.08 0.27
CA LEU A 295 -2.74 11.42 0.95
C LEU A 295 -2.16 12.39 2.01
N PRO A 296 -1.80 11.93 3.22
CA PRO A 296 -1.25 12.82 4.23
C PRO A 296 0.03 13.50 3.77
N ILE A 297 0.11 14.82 3.96
CA ILE A 297 1.34 15.60 3.85
C ILE A 297 2.06 15.53 5.21
N HIS A 298 3.40 15.51 5.20
CA HIS A 298 4.17 15.47 6.44
C HIS A 298 5.00 16.74 6.64
N VAL A 299 4.54 17.56 7.58
CA VAL A 299 5.29 18.71 8.04
C VAL A 299 6.32 18.25 9.07
N ALA A 300 7.58 18.23 8.65
CA ALA A 300 8.71 17.96 9.51
C ALA A 300 9.28 19.28 10.04
N VAL A 301 9.25 19.45 11.36
CA VAL A 301 9.88 20.58 12.06
C VAL A 301 11.11 20.11 12.85
N PRO A 302 12.04 21.00 13.21
CA PRO A 302 13.13 20.69 14.13
C PRO A 302 12.62 20.09 15.43
N SER A 303 13.30 19.10 16.00
CA SER A 303 12.78 18.38 17.18
C SER A 303 12.56 19.25 18.40
N ARG A 304 13.33 20.33 18.58
CA ARG A 304 13.10 21.32 19.63
C ARG A 304 11.77 22.06 19.46
N GLU A 305 11.42 22.39 18.22
CA GLU A 305 10.14 23.01 17.88
C GLU A 305 8.99 22.02 18.02
N LEU A 306 9.15 20.78 17.53
CA LEU A 306 8.13 19.74 17.67
C LEU A 306 7.78 19.45 19.14
N LYS A 307 8.76 19.55 20.04
CA LYS A 307 8.58 19.34 21.48
C LYS A 307 7.66 20.39 22.11
N ASN A 308 7.65 21.60 21.57
CA ASN A 308 6.89 22.74 22.10
C ASN A 308 5.67 23.09 21.24
N TRP A 309 5.49 22.43 20.08
CA TRP A 309 4.40 22.70 19.17
C TRP A 309 3.13 21.99 19.64
N GLU A 310 2.12 22.75 20.02
CA GLU A 310 0.88 22.17 20.54
C GLU A 310 0.05 21.52 19.43
N ARG A 311 -0.63 20.41 19.76
CA ARG A 311 -1.50 19.72 18.80
C ARG A 311 -2.76 20.54 18.54
N GLY A 312 -3.06 20.78 17.27
CA GLY A 312 -4.13 21.67 16.82
C GLY A 312 -3.66 23.09 16.51
N GLU A 313 -2.45 23.47 16.92
CA GLU A 313 -1.91 24.79 16.64
C GLU A 313 -1.35 24.88 15.22
N LEU A 314 -1.78 25.87 14.44
CA LEU A 314 -1.25 26.11 13.10
C LEU A 314 0.19 26.62 13.17
N ILE A 315 1.11 25.89 12.56
CA ILE A 315 2.48 26.40 12.40
C ILE A 315 2.57 27.41 11.26
N LYS A 316 3.09 28.61 11.55
CA LYS A 316 3.30 29.68 10.56
C LYS A 316 4.79 29.90 10.32
N LYS A 317 5.22 29.87 9.05
CA LYS A 317 6.60 30.13 8.64
C LYS A 317 6.65 30.86 7.31
N ASN A 318 7.63 31.73 7.17
CA ASN A 318 7.86 32.48 5.93
C ASN A 318 8.55 31.64 4.86
N ASN A 319 9.29 30.60 5.27
CA ASN A 319 10.05 29.73 4.36
C ASN A 319 9.84 28.26 4.76
N VAL A 320 9.51 27.43 3.77
CA VAL A 320 9.40 25.97 3.90
C VAL A 320 10.20 25.31 2.79
N TRP A 321 10.84 24.19 3.09
CA TRP A 321 11.57 23.40 2.11
C TRP A 321 10.75 22.19 1.70
N ILE A 322 10.71 21.84 0.42
CA ILE A 322 10.09 20.57 -0.02
C ILE A 322 11.17 19.49 0.01
N SER A 323 10.86 18.33 0.61
CA SER A 323 11.82 17.23 0.69
C SER A 323 11.13 15.87 0.62
N GLU A 324 11.88 14.87 0.14
CA GLU A 324 11.37 13.50 0.10
C GLU A 324 11.65 12.75 1.40
N GLY A 325 10.61 12.09 1.92
CA GLY A 325 10.73 11.05 2.94
C GLY A 325 10.88 11.58 4.37
N SER A 326 9.89 11.28 5.20
CA SER A 326 9.73 11.78 6.57
C SER A 326 10.91 11.47 7.49
N LEU A 327 11.56 10.32 7.31
CA LEU A 327 12.70 9.92 8.12
C LEU A 327 13.98 10.70 7.77
N LYS A 328 14.13 11.17 6.51
CA LYS A 328 15.28 11.99 6.10
C LYS A 328 15.16 13.39 6.70
N CYS A 329 13.95 13.95 6.75
CA CYS A 329 13.66 15.26 7.30
C CYS A 329 13.85 15.32 8.83
N ALA A 330 13.91 14.17 9.51
CA ALA A 330 14.01 14.11 10.96
C ALA A 330 15.23 14.82 11.56
N LYS A 331 16.30 15.00 10.76
CA LYS A 331 17.56 15.66 11.13
C LYS A 331 17.63 17.15 10.81
N ARG A 332 16.67 17.68 10.05
CA ARG A 332 16.80 19.04 9.51
C ARG A 332 16.60 20.08 10.62
N SER A 333 17.40 21.14 10.55
CA SER A 333 17.29 22.33 11.40
C SER A 333 16.22 23.30 10.92
N THR A 334 15.60 23.03 9.77
CA THR A 334 14.55 23.84 9.14
C THR A 334 13.29 23.03 8.84
N ILE A 335 12.18 23.73 8.63
CA ILE A 335 10.89 23.11 8.36
C ILE A 335 10.84 22.59 6.93
N THR A 336 10.37 21.36 6.81
CA THR A 336 10.23 20.64 5.55
C THR A 336 8.83 20.07 5.37
N VAL A 337 8.33 20.10 4.14
CA VAL A 337 7.05 19.52 3.71
C VAL A 337 7.30 18.33 2.81
#